data_AF-A0A370N8E6-F1
#
_entry.id   AF-A0A370N8E6-F1
#
_cell.length_a   1.000
_cell.length_b   1.000
_cell.length_c   1.000
_cell.angle_alpha   90.00
_cell.angle_beta   90.00
_cell.angle_gamma   90.00
#
_symmetry.space_group_name_H-M   'P 1'
#
loop_
_entity.id
_entity.type
_entity.pdbx_description
1 polymer ?
#
loop_
_entity_poly.entity_id
_entity_poly.type
_entity_poly.pdbx_seq_one_letter_code
_entity_poly.pdbx_strand_id
1 'polypeptide(L)'
;MWVIDLSAKFFGRLNYGRFIIKSAIERNPNLKVPDKFSSRGLCEPIDVTKLKTSDFLLLDKRPTDSNEDPYCYDPTYLEVGGGKLTIATSRGPATRSDLEHVVNSVSALDRKRLMRVLDTLRQWQLRQ
;
A
#
# COMPACT_ATOMS: atom_id res chain seq x y z
N MET A 1 -6.04 3.91 0.46
CA MET A 1 -6.58 3.19 -0.72
C MET A 1 -7.66 2.23 -0.25
N TRP A 2 -8.72 2.02 -1.03
CA TRP A 2 -9.69 0.97 -0.74
C TRP A 2 -9.29 -0.30 -1.48
N VAL A 3 -9.28 -1.42 -0.79
CA VAL A 3 -9.02 -2.73 -1.39
C VAL A 3 -10.32 -3.51 -1.39
N ILE A 4 -10.65 -4.00 -2.57
CA ILE A 4 -11.88 -4.74 -2.82
C ILE A 4 -11.49 -6.07 -3.43
N ASP A 5 -11.92 -7.12 -2.76
CA ASP A 5 -11.81 -8.49 -3.24
C ASP A 5 -13.21 -9.11 -3.21
N LEU A 6 -13.68 -9.40 -4.41
CA LEU A 6 -15.05 -9.84 -4.64
C LEU A 6 -15.24 -11.34 -4.40
N SER A 7 -14.21 -12.16 -4.59
CA SER A 7 -14.33 -13.61 -4.40
C SER A 7 -14.33 -13.97 -2.93
N ALA A 8 -13.48 -13.33 -2.10
CA ALA A 8 -13.52 -13.52 -0.64
C ALA A 8 -14.50 -12.57 0.08
N LYS A 9 -15.24 -11.73 -0.67
CA LYS A 9 -16.15 -10.69 -0.14
C LYS A 9 -15.44 -9.72 0.82
N PHE A 10 -14.15 -9.48 0.60
CA PHE A 10 -13.34 -8.60 1.40
C PHE A 10 -13.43 -7.15 0.91
N PHE A 11 -13.73 -6.25 1.83
CA PHE A 11 -13.73 -4.81 1.58
C PHE A 11 -13.00 -4.15 2.74
N GLY A 12 -11.86 -3.54 2.45
CA GLY A 12 -10.99 -2.95 3.46
C GLY A 12 -10.50 -1.57 3.05
N ARG A 13 -10.30 -0.69 4.03
CA ARG A 13 -9.56 0.56 3.82
C ARG A 13 -8.14 0.40 4.33
N LEU A 14 -7.16 0.63 3.46
CA LEU A 14 -5.77 0.82 3.85
C LEU A 14 -5.61 2.27 4.35
N ASN A 15 -5.36 2.39 5.66
CA ASN A 15 -5.23 3.65 6.40
C ASN A 15 -3.80 3.98 6.80
N TYR A 16 -2.79 3.29 6.27
CA TYR A 16 -1.39 3.49 6.63
C TYR A 16 -0.52 3.71 5.39
N GLY A 17 0.65 4.32 5.62
CA GLY A 17 1.66 4.58 4.61
C GLY A 17 1.30 5.61 3.54
N ARG A 18 2.31 5.99 2.76
CA ARG A 18 2.21 6.85 1.57
C ARG A 18 2.35 6.04 0.30
N PHE A 19 1.42 6.22 -0.63
CA PHE A 19 1.50 5.59 -1.95
C PHE A 19 2.59 6.25 -2.79
N ILE A 20 3.37 5.42 -3.48
CA ILE A 20 4.40 5.86 -4.41
C ILE A 20 4.25 5.09 -5.72
N ILE A 21 4.48 5.79 -6.83
CA ILE A 21 4.43 5.17 -8.15
C ILE A 21 5.68 4.31 -8.32
N LYS A 22 5.53 3.02 -8.64
CA LYS A 22 6.65 2.07 -8.79
C LYS A 22 7.73 2.59 -9.73
N SER A 23 7.34 3.16 -10.86
CA SER A 23 8.29 3.72 -11.84
C SER A 23 9.14 4.87 -11.32
N ALA A 24 8.68 5.60 -10.28
CA ALA A 24 9.51 6.61 -9.63
C ALA A 24 10.65 5.98 -8.83
N ILE A 25 10.39 4.84 -8.18
CA ILE A 25 11.38 4.06 -7.43
C ILE A 25 12.32 3.32 -8.39
N GLU A 26 11.81 2.73 -9.46
CA GLU A 26 12.63 2.01 -10.45
C GLU A 26 13.68 2.93 -11.10
N ARG A 27 13.33 4.20 -11.36
CA ARG A 27 14.27 5.20 -11.89
C ARG A 27 15.26 5.72 -10.85
N ASN A 28 14.91 5.67 -9.57
CA ASN A 28 15.76 6.14 -8.48
C ASN A 28 15.58 5.25 -7.25
N PRO A 29 16.31 4.12 -7.16
CA PRO A 29 16.21 3.20 -6.02
C PRO A 29 16.60 3.83 -4.68
N ASN A 30 17.38 4.92 -4.70
CA ASN A 30 17.80 5.70 -3.54
C ASN A 30 16.92 6.94 -3.34
N LEU A 31 15.66 6.87 -3.75
CA LEU A 31 14.72 7.98 -3.67
C LEU A 31 14.65 8.53 -2.25
N LYS A 32 15.03 9.80 -2.08
CA LYS A 32 14.66 10.57 -0.90
C LYS A 32 13.22 11.05 -1.06
N VAL A 33 12.37 10.62 -0.14
CA VAL A 33 10.93 10.89 -0.14
C VAL A 33 10.73 12.28 0.45
N PRO A 34 10.17 13.25 -0.30
CA PRO A 34 9.92 14.59 0.22
C PRO A 34 8.87 14.57 1.33
N ASP A 35 9.19 15.10 2.50
CA ASP A 35 8.24 15.35 3.61
C ASP A 35 8.19 16.87 3.92
N LYS A 36 7.23 17.29 4.73
CA LYS A 36 6.91 18.70 5.02
C LYS A 36 8.11 19.54 5.45
N PHE A 37 9.07 18.94 6.16
CA PHE A 37 10.20 19.66 6.75
C PHE A 37 11.55 19.28 6.13
N SER A 38 11.68 18.06 5.60
CA SER A 38 12.87 17.60 4.89
C SER A 38 12.56 16.32 4.12
N SER A 39 13.37 16.01 3.11
CA SER A 39 13.30 14.70 2.45
C SER A 39 13.99 13.64 3.31
N ARG A 40 13.38 12.46 3.44
CA ARG A 40 13.96 11.33 4.19
C ARG A 40 14.22 10.13 3.30
N GLY A 41 15.21 9.33 3.71
CA GLY A 41 15.56 8.09 3.04
C GLY A 41 14.60 6.95 3.36
N LEU A 42 14.90 5.79 2.77
CA LEU A 42 14.24 4.54 3.10
C LEU A 42 14.90 3.89 4.32
N CYS A 43 14.14 3.12 5.09
CA CYS A 43 14.69 2.33 6.19
C CYS A 43 15.55 1.18 5.67
N GLU A 44 15.07 0.56 4.61
CA GLU A 44 15.71 -0.54 3.93
C GLU A 44 15.73 -0.26 2.43
N PRO A 45 16.75 -0.75 1.69
CA PRO A 45 16.75 -0.69 0.24
C PRO A 45 15.51 -1.35 -0.36
N ILE A 46 15.12 -0.88 -1.55
CA ILE A 46 13.99 -1.46 -2.27
C ILE A 46 14.34 -2.88 -2.72
N ASP A 47 13.48 -3.83 -2.34
CA ASP A 47 13.51 -5.19 -2.84
C ASP A 47 12.88 -5.21 -4.23
N VAL A 48 13.73 -5.26 -5.26
CA VAL A 48 13.32 -5.23 -6.66
C VAL A 48 12.43 -6.43 -7.01
N THR A 49 12.61 -7.58 -6.35
CA THR A 49 11.82 -8.78 -6.61
C THR A 49 10.39 -8.58 -6.12
N LYS A 50 10.23 -8.13 -4.86
CA LYS A 50 8.91 -7.79 -4.31
C LYS A 50 8.27 -6.63 -5.06
N LEU A 51 9.07 -5.64 -5.49
CA LEU A 51 8.56 -4.53 -6.29
C LEU A 51 7.95 -5.03 -7.59
N LYS A 52 8.64 -5.91 -8.33
CA LYS A 52 8.14 -6.44 -9.61
C LYS A 52 6.82 -7.19 -9.47
N THR A 53 6.66 -8.02 -8.44
CA THR A 53 5.46 -8.83 -8.23
C THR A 53 4.31 -8.06 -7.57
N SER A 54 4.58 -6.93 -6.92
CA SER A 54 3.55 -6.08 -6.32
C SER A 54 2.79 -5.23 -7.34
N ASP A 55 1.51 -4.98 -7.10
CA ASP A 55 0.71 -4.01 -7.86
C ASP A 55 0.97 -2.59 -7.38
N PHE A 56 1.17 -2.43 -6.07
CA PHE A 56 1.37 -1.12 -5.44
C PHE A 56 2.51 -1.15 -4.43
N LEU A 57 3.15 0.01 -4.27
CA LEU A 57 4.14 0.26 -3.23
C LEU A 57 3.65 1.36 -2.28
N LEU A 58 3.72 1.05 -1.00
CA LEU A 58 3.51 1.94 0.12
C LEU A 58 4.83 2.23 0.82
N LEU A 59 4.92 3.42 1.42
CA LEU A 59 6.04 3.87 2.23
C LEU A 59 5.51 4.21 3.62
N ASP A 60 5.84 3.37 4.59
CA ASP A 60 5.40 3.52 5.97
C ASP A 60 6.43 4.31 6.79
N LYS A 61 5.97 5.20 7.67
CA LYS A 61 6.88 6.08 8.43
C LYS A 61 7.34 5.35 9.68
N ARG A 62 8.63 5.06 9.78
CA ARG A 62 9.20 4.32 10.92
C ARG A 62 10.18 5.18 11.70
N PRO A 63 10.08 5.21 13.04
CA PRO A 63 11.07 5.90 13.84
C PRO A 63 12.43 5.24 13.65
N THR A 64 13.49 6.05 13.78
CA THR A 64 14.85 5.53 13.97
C THR A 64 15.35 5.97 15.35
N ASP A 65 16.47 5.39 15.78
CA ASP A 65 17.14 5.80 17.01
C ASP A 65 18.07 7.03 16.81
N SER A 66 18.08 7.63 15.61
CA SER A 66 18.92 8.79 15.28
C SER A 66 18.20 10.11 15.55
N ASN A 67 18.86 11.03 16.25
CA ASN A 67 18.34 12.39 16.45
C ASN A 67 18.39 13.25 15.17
N GLU A 68 19.29 12.93 14.23
CA GLU A 68 19.46 13.69 12.98
C GLU A 68 18.46 13.25 11.90
N ASP A 69 18.20 11.93 11.85
CA ASP A 69 17.25 11.28 10.96
C ASP A 69 16.17 10.52 11.75
N PRO A 70 15.28 11.23 12.47
CA PRO A 70 14.37 10.63 13.47
C PRO A 70 13.36 9.64 12.90
N TYR A 71 13.23 9.57 11.57
CA TYR A 71 12.44 8.56 10.91
C TYR A 71 12.94 8.30 9.49
N CYS A 72 12.60 7.13 9.00
CA CYS A 72 12.79 6.69 7.63
C CYS A 72 11.46 6.18 7.06
N TYR A 73 11.44 5.89 5.75
CA TYR A 73 10.30 5.29 5.09
C TYR A 73 10.53 3.81 4.78
N ASP A 74 9.74 2.93 5.37
CA ASP A 74 9.83 1.48 5.19
C ASP A 74 8.95 1.02 4.02
N PRO A 75 9.50 0.35 2.99
CA PRO A 75 8.74 -0.15 1.86
C PRO A 75 7.75 -1.27 2.24
N THR A 76 6.49 -1.09 1.85
CA THR A 76 5.44 -2.11 1.95
C THR A 76 4.84 -2.40 0.57
N TYR A 77 4.98 -3.65 0.14
CA TYR A 77 4.57 -4.15 -1.17
C TYR A 77 3.18 -4.76 -1.08
N LEU A 78 2.28 -4.34 -1.96
CA LEU A 78 0.90 -4.81 -2.00
C LEU A 78 0.67 -5.56 -3.31
N GLU A 79 0.15 -6.78 -3.21
CA GLU A 79 -0.25 -7.61 -4.34
C GLU A 79 -1.73 -7.98 -4.19
N VAL A 80 -2.49 -7.83 -5.28
CA VAL A 80 -3.91 -8.15 -5.39
C VAL A 80 -4.06 -9.25 -6.42
N GLY A 81 -4.12 -10.50 -5.95
CA GLY A 81 -4.19 -11.69 -6.80
C GLY A 81 -5.14 -12.73 -6.23
N GLY A 82 -5.87 -13.43 -7.11
CA GLY A 82 -6.77 -14.52 -6.71
C GLY A 82 -7.92 -14.10 -5.77
N GLY A 83 -8.22 -12.80 -5.72
CA GLY A 83 -9.12 -12.23 -4.71
C GLY A 83 -8.55 -12.40 -3.32
N LYS A 84 -7.36 -11.84 -3.11
CA LYS A 84 -6.74 -11.64 -1.81
C LYS A 84 -5.80 -10.45 -1.91
N LEU A 85 -5.75 -9.65 -0.86
CA LEU A 85 -4.65 -8.72 -0.65
C LEU A 85 -3.52 -9.41 0.10
N THR A 86 -2.35 -9.46 -0.51
CA THR A 86 -1.11 -9.85 0.16
C THR A 86 -0.30 -8.60 0.45
N ILE A 87 0.17 -8.49 1.70
CA ILE A 87 0.99 -7.38 2.16
C ILE A 87 2.35 -7.98 2.51
N ALA A 88 3.40 -7.55 1.84
CA ALA A 88 4.78 -7.91 2.14
C ALA A 88 5.54 -6.67 2.60
N THR A 89 6.26 -6.78 3.70
CA THR A 89 7.12 -5.71 4.22
C THR A 89 8.59 -6.07 4.03
N SER A 90 9.49 -5.15 4.36
CA SER A 90 10.92 -5.45 4.52
C SER A 90 11.17 -6.58 5.53
N ARG A 91 10.44 -6.58 6.66
CA ARG A 91 10.54 -7.56 7.76
C ARG A 91 9.83 -8.89 7.49
N GLY A 92 9.09 -9.02 6.39
CA GLY A 92 8.37 -10.24 6.02
C GLY A 92 6.90 -10.00 5.67
N PRO A 93 6.13 -11.07 5.37
CA PRO A 93 4.71 -10.94 5.05
C PRO A 93 3.91 -10.50 6.27
N ALA A 94 3.01 -9.52 6.09
CA ALA A 94 2.06 -9.16 7.13
C ALA A 94 1.05 -10.31 7.29
N THR A 95 0.71 -10.60 8.55
CA THR A 95 -0.23 -11.66 8.90
C THR A 95 -1.46 -11.06 9.57
N ARG A 96 -2.50 -11.87 9.82
CA ARG A 96 -3.71 -11.38 10.51
C ARG A 96 -3.45 -10.92 11.95
N SER A 97 -2.37 -11.38 12.57
CA SER A 97 -1.92 -10.96 13.90
C SER A 97 -0.99 -9.73 13.87
N ASP A 98 -0.69 -9.20 12.68
CA ASP A 98 0.14 -8.01 12.56
C ASP A 98 -0.66 -6.77 12.99
N LEU A 99 -0.29 -6.24 14.16
CA LEU A 99 -0.91 -5.07 14.77
C LEU A 99 -0.51 -3.76 14.06
N GLU A 100 0.53 -3.77 13.24
CA GLU A 100 1.00 -2.58 12.53
C GLU A 100 0.29 -2.40 11.18
N HIS A 101 -0.15 -3.50 10.56
CA HIS A 101 -0.78 -3.53 9.24
C HIS A 101 -2.25 -3.97 9.30
N VAL A 102 -2.99 -3.46 10.29
CA VAL A 102 -4.40 -3.81 10.48
C VAL A 102 -5.25 -3.29 9.32
N VAL A 103 -5.93 -4.21 8.63
CA VAL A 103 -6.95 -3.84 7.66
C VAL A 103 -8.30 -3.78 8.35
N ASN A 104 -8.91 -2.59 8.33
CA ASN A 104 -10.21 -2.36 8.94
C ASN A 104 -11.34 -2.66 7.97
N SER A 105 -12.40 -3.28 8.50
CA SER A 105 -13.66 -3.41 7.77
C SER A 105 -14.22 -2.04 7.43
N VAL A 106 -14.75 -1.91 6.23
CA VAL A 106 -15.40 -0.67 5.78
C VAL A 106 -16.80 -0.55 6.38
N SER A 107 -17.26 0.67 6.64
CA SER A 107 -18.64 0.90 7.08
C SER A 107 -19.65 0.41 6.02
N ALA A 108 -20.86 0.02 6.44
CA ALA A 108 -21.89 -0.42 5.49
C ALA A 108 -22.23 0.65 4.43
N LEU A 109 -22.18 1.93 4.82
CA LEU A 109 -22.41 3.06 3.92
C LEU A 109 -21.28 3.20 2.89
N ASP A 110 -20.02 3.15 3.33
CA ASP A 110 -18.88 3.25 2.41
C ASP A 110 -18.80 2.04 1.50
N ARG A 111 -19.12 0.85 2.00
CA ARG A 111 -19.26 -0.36 1.18
C ARG A 111 -20.27 -0.15 0.06
N LYS A 112 -21.46 0.38 0.37
CA LYS A 112 -22.50 0.65 -0.63
C LYS A 112 -22.04 1.69 -1.66
N ARG A 113 -21.33 2.74 -1.23
CA ARG A 113 -20.75 3.76 -2.13
C ARG A 113 -19.72 3.16 -3.06
N LEU A 114 -18.78 2.38 -2.54
CA LEU A 114 -17.74 1.71 -3.33
C LEU A 114 -18.34 0.73 -4.34
N MET A 115 -19.35 -0.05 -3.95
CA MET A 115 -20.06 -0.94 -4.87
C MET A 115 -20.68 -0.18 -6.05
N ARG A 116 -21.32 0.98 -5.80
CA ARG A 116 -21.88 1.79 -6.90
C ARG A 116 -20.80 2.29 -7.86
N VAL A 117 -19.64 2.70 -7.33
CA VAL A 117 -18.51 3.13 -8.17
C VAL A 117 -18.05 1.98 -9.05
N LEU A 118 -17.89 0.77 -8.48
CA LEU A 118 -17.51 -0.42 -9.23
C LEU A 118 -18.52 -0.78 -10.31
N ASP A 119 -19.81 -0.75 -9.99
CA ASP A 119 -20.87 -1.05 -10.96
C ASP A 119 -20.88 -0.04 -12.11
N THR A 120 -20.61 1.23 -11.80
CA THR A 120 -20.51 2.30 -12.82
C THR A 120 -19.31 2.06 -13.75
N LEU A 121 -18.15 1.73 -13.20
CA LEU A 121 -16.94 1.43 -13.99
C LEU A 121 -17.14 0.22 -14.91
N ARG A 122 -17.78 -0.84 -14.42
CA ARG A 122 -18.12 -2.01 -15.23
C ARG A 122 -19.05 -1.67 -16.39
N GLN A 123 -20.11 -0.91 -16.12
CA GLN A 123 -21.04 -0.49 -17.15
C GLN A 123 -20.39 0.43 -18.19
N TRP A 124 -19.40 1.23 -17.80
CA TRP A 124 -18.64 2.06 -18.73
C TRP A 124 -17.76 1.22 -19.65
N GLN A 125 -17.05 0.23 -19.09
CA GLN A 125 -16.17 -0.66 -19.84
C GLN A 125 -16.93 -1.57 -20.82
N LEU A 126 -18.18 -1.91 -20.53
CA LEU A 126 -19.07 -2.66 -21.44
C LEU A 126 -19.65 -1.82 -22.58
N ARG A 127 -19.53 -0.49 -22.53
CA ARG A 127 -20.03 0.43 -23.57
C ARG A 127 -18.93 0.91 -24.53
N GLN A 128 -17.69 0.48 -24.31
CA GLN A 128 -16.57 0.65 -25.23
C GLN A 128 -16.40 -0.62 -26.05
#